data_AF-A0A3B0QNW6-F1
#
_entry.id   AF-A0A3B0QNW6-F1
#
_cell.length_a   1.000
_cell.length_b   1.000
_cell.length_c   1.000
_cell.angle_alpha   90.00
_cell.angle_beta   90.00
_cell.angle_gamma   90.00
#
_symmetry.space_group_name_H-M   'P 1'
#
loop_
_entity.id
_entity.type
_entity.pdbx_description
1 polymer ?
#
loop_
_entity_poly.entity_id
_entity_poly.type
_entity_poly.pdbx_seq_one_letter_code
_entity_poly.pdbx_strand_id
1 'polypeptide(L)'
;MAINPRDHTDRNFMVTRSDDQFEDVIRGGGTRAAKSPLMPPWEATLTDAEIKALVAYLRVLCNCEYEGVISHEKLRGVDPDFK
;
A
#
# COMPACT_ATOMS: atom_id res chain seq x y z
N MET A 1 -12.25 21.50 -8.04
CA MET A 1 -12.77 20.48 -7.10
C MET A 1 -11.61 20.08 -6.21
N ALA A 2 -11.69 20.28 -4.90
CA ALA A 2 -10.60 19.91 -3.99
C ALA A 2 -10.57 18.38 -3.86
N ILE A 3 -9.47 17.75 -4.26
CA ILE A 3 -9.27 16.32 -4.06
C ILE A 3 -8.53 16.15 -2.74
N ASN A 4 -9.23 15.68 -1.71
CA ASN A 4 -8.62 15.44 -0.42
C ASN A 4 -7.77 14.16 -0.47
N PRO A 5 -6.61 14.15 0.20
CA PRO A 5 -5.86 12.93 0.44
C PRO A 5 -6.74 11.85 1.08
N ARG A 6 -6.41 10.58 0.81
CA ARG A 6 -7.05 9.46 1.49
C ARG A 6 -6.66 9.48 2.97
N ASP A 7 -7.65 9.35 3.84
CA ASP A 7 -7.41 8.95 5.22
C ASP A 7 -7.01 7.47 5.27
N HIS A 8 -5.76 7.21 5.64
CA HIS A 8 -5.18 5.87 5.73
C HIS A 8 -5.41 5.21 7.11
N THR A 9 -6.07 5.89 8.04
CA THR A 9 -6.51 5.33 9.33
C THR A 9 -7.93 4.73 9.26
N ASP A 10 -8.66 4.99 8.17
CA ASP A 10 -9.99 4.45 7.90
C ASP A 10 -9.94 2.95 7.59
N ARG A 11 -9.99 2.13 8.63
CA ARG A 11 -9.98 0.65 8.55
C ARG A 11 -11.01 0.09 7.56
N ASN A 12 -12.23 0.62 7.57
CA ASN A 12 -13.33 0.10 6.76
C ASN A 12 -13.03 0.25 5.26
N PHE A 13 -12.35 1.33 4.87
CA PHE A 13 -11.88 1.48 3.50
C PHE A 13 -10.60 0.65 3.24
N MET A 14 -9.61 0.74 4.12
CA MET A 14 -8.28 0.17 3.90
C MET A 14 -8.28 -1.37 3.81
N VAL A 15 -9.19 -2.04 4.53
CA VAL A 15 -9.37 -3.51 4.46
C VAL A 15 -9.92 -3.99 3.11
N THR A 16 -10.50 -3.11 2.30
CA THR A 16 -11.11 -3.50 1.01
C THR A 16 -10.12 -3.56 -0.14
N ARG A 17 -8.82 -3.32 0.12
CA ARG A 17 -7.77 -3.23 -0.89
C ARG A 17 -6.64 -4.19 -0.56
N SER A 18 -6.14 -4.90 -1.56
CA SER A 18 -5.00 -5.80 -1.40
C SER A 18 -3.68 -5.05 -1.30
N ASP A 19 -2.64 -5.76 -0.86
CA ASP A 19 -1.27 -5.21 -0.84
C ASP A 19 -0.79 -4.90 -2.26
N ASP A 20 -1.03 -5.80 -3.23
CA ASP A 20 -0.72 -5.55 -4.65
C ASP A 20 -1.39 -4.28 -5.17
N GLN A 21 -2.64 -4.02 -4.78
CA GLN A 21 -3.34 -2.79 -5.17
C GLN A 21 -2.68 -1.55 -4.55
N PHE A 22 -2.21 -1.62 -3.30
CA PHE A 22 -1.45 -0.53 -2.72
C PHE A 22 -0.10 -0.33 -3.40
N GLU A 23 0.64 -1.40 -3.65
CA GLU A 23 1.92 -1.35 -4.38
C GLU A 23 1.73 -0.72 -5.77
N ASP A 24 0.70 -1.12 -6.51
CA ASP A 24 0.42 -0.63 -7.87
C ASP A 24 0.17 0.88 -7.90
N VAL A 25 -0.56 1.39 -6.90
CA VAL A 25 -0.88 2.81 -6.74
C VAL A 25 0.31 3.61 -6.23
N ILE A 26 1.13 3.05 -5.33
CA ILE A 26 2.35 3.71 -4.86
C ILE A 26 3.32 3.84 -6.04
N ARG A 27 3.53 2.77 -6.81
CA ARG A 27 4.40 2.79 -7.99
C ARG A 27 3.93 3.79 -9.03
N GLY A 28 2.65 3.71 -9.39
CA GLY A 28 2.05 4.43 -10.52
C GLY A 28 1.48 5.80 -10.22
N GLY A 29 1.39 6.17 -8.94
CA GLY A 29 0.68 7.36 -8.51
C GLY A 29 -0.84 7.26 -8.71
N GLY A 30 -1.54 8.35 -8.44
CA GLY A 30 -3.00 8.36 -8.45
C GLY A 30 -3.61 8.19 -9.84
N THR A 31 -2.94 8.65 -10.91
CA THR A 31 -3.42 8.47 -12.29
C THR A 31 -3.54 6.98 -12.66
N ARG A 32 -2.63 6.13 -12.20
CA ARG A 32 -2.64 4.68 -12.47
C ARG A 32 -3.88 3.98 -11.89
N ALA A 33 -4.43 4.49 -10.79
CA ALA A 33 -5.67 3.99 -10.18
C ALA A 33 -6.92 4.84 -10.47
N ALA A 34 -6.89 5.68 -11.52
CA ALA A 34 -7.97 6.62 -11.83
C ALA A 34 -8.38 7.49 -10.61
N LYS A 35 -7.38 7.92 -9.82
CA LYS A 35 -7.49 8.83 -8.67
C LYS A 35 -6.84 10.18 -8.98
N SER A 36 -6.54 10.96 -7.94
CA SER A 36 -5.94 12.29 -8.06
C SER A 36 -4.59 12.24 -8.80
N PRO A 37 -4.37 13.07 -9.83
CA PRO A 37 -3.05 13.19 -10.45
C PRO A 37 -2.02 13.85 -9.53
N LEU A 38 -2.44 14.39 -8.38
CA LEU A 38 -1.55 15.00 -7.39
C LEU A 38 -0.72 13.99 -6.59
N MET A 39 -1.08 12.70 -6.61
CA MET A 39 -0.23 11.65 -6.07
C MET A 39 0.73 11.21 -7.19
N PRO A 40 2.03 11.60 -7.15
CA PRO A 40 2.98 11.23 -8.19
C PRO A 40 3.30 9.72 -8.12
N PRO A 41 3.85 9.15 -9.21
CA PRO A 41 4.46 7.83 -9.16
C PRO A 41 5.71 7.84 -8.26
N TRP A 42 5.87 6.82 -7.42
CA TRP A 42 7.01 6.70 -6.51
C TRP A 42 8.03 5.65 -6.92
N GLU A 43 7.79 4.88 -8.00
CA GLU A 43 8.69 3.80 -8.44
C GLU A 43 10.11 4.26 -8.84
N ALA A 44 10.28 5.54 -9.20
CA ALA A 44 11.59 6.12 -9.49
C ALA A 44 12.31 6.65 -8.25
N THR A 45 11.63 6.70 -7.10
CA THR A 45 12.15 7.27 -5.84
C THR A 45 12.33 6.20 -4.76
N LEU A 46 11.44 5.21 -4.71
CA LEU A 46 11.45 4.13 -3.74
C LEU A 46 11.80 2.81 -4.43
N THR A 47 12.62 2.01 -3.76
CA THR A 47 12.91 0.63 -4.15
C THR A 47 11.70 -0.28 -3.90
N ASP A 48 11.71 -1.48 -4.49
CA ASP A 48 10.67 -2.49 -4.28
C ASP A 48 10.50 -2.85 -2.80
N ALA A 49 11.60 -2.93 -2.06
CA ALA A 49 11.59 -3.23 -0.63
C ALA A 49 10.95 -2.09 0.17
N GLU A 50 11.27 -0.84 -0.14
CA GLU A 50 10.68 0.33 0.52
C GLU A 50 9.19 0.48 0.22
N ILE A 51 8.75 0.15 -1.00
CA ILE A 51 7.32 0.14 -1.36
C ILE A 51 6.58 -0.91 -0.53
N LYS A 52 7.12 -2.13 -0.42
CA LYS A 52 6.55 -3.19 0.42
C LYS A 52 6.49 -2.79 1.90
N ALA A 53 7.57 -2.18 2.41
CA ALA A 53 7.62 -1.68 3.78
C ALA A 53 6.59 -0.57 4.03
N LEU A 54 6.36 0.31 3.05
CA LEU A 54 5.33 1.35 3.12
C LEU A 54 3.93 0.73 3.17
N VAL A 55 3.65 -0.30 2.37
CA VAL A 55 2.36 -1.03 2.43
C VAL A 55 2.17 -1.67 3.80
N ALA A 56 3.20 -2.32 4.35
CA ALA A 56 3.14 -2.87 5.71
C ALA A 56 2.84 -1.78 6.75
N TYR A 57 3.46 -0.59 6.63
CA TYR A 57 3.17 0.53 7.51
C TYR A 57 1.72 1.05 7.37
N LEU A 58 1.15 1.05 6.16
CA LEU A 58 -0.28 1.38 5.96
C LEU A 58 -1.20 0.43 6.71
N ARG A 59 -0.84 -0.86 6.81
CA ARG A 59 -1.58 -1.87 7.61
C ARG A 59 -1.53 -1.59 9.10
N VAL A 60 -0.37 -1.15 9.60
CA VAL A 60 -0.22 -0.69 10.98
C VAL A 60 -1.08 0.56 11.23
N LEU A 61 -1.05 1.54 10.32
CA LEU A 61 -1.82 2.79 10.46
C LEU A 61 -3.33 2.58 10.53
N CYS A 62 -3.89 1.69 9.70
CA CYS A 62 -5.31 1.36 9.73
C CYS A 62 -5.68 0.36 10.83
N ASN A 63 -4.68 -0.22 11.52
CA ASN A 63 -4.84 -1.39 12.40
C ASN A 63 -5.68 -2.49 11.72
N CYS A 64 -5.32 -2.82 10.48
CA CYS A 64 -6.09 -3.70 9.62
C CYS A 64 -5.19 -4.65 8.83
N GLU A 65 -5.66 -5.89 8.64
CA GLU A 65 -5.05 -6.87 7.75
C GLU A 65 -5.98 -7.07 6.55
N TYR A 66 -5.43 -7.23 5.35
CA TYR A 66 -6.24 -7.58 4.20
C TYR A 66 -6.66 -9.05 4.30
N GLU A 67 -7.96 -9.31 4.34
CA GLU A 67 -8.49 -10.69 4.43
C GLU A 67 -8.29 -11.50 3.12
N GLY A 68 -7.76 -10.89 2.06
CA GLY A 68 -7.46 -11.55 0.78
C GLY A 68 -5.98 -11.93 0.62
N VAL A 69 -5.51 -12.89 1.41
CA VAL A 69 -4.32 -13.72 1.16
C VAL A 69 -3.05 -12.99 0.68
N ILE A 70 -2.28 -12.42 1.61
CA ILE A 70 -0.91 -12.90 1.88
C ILE A 70 -0.72 -12.86 3.40
N SER A 71 -0.72 -14.03 4.03
CA SER A 71 -0.43 -14.16 5.46
C SER A 71 1.02 -13.80 5.74
N HIS A 72 1.30 -13.39 6.98
CA HIS A 72 2.65 -13.15 7.54
C HIS A 72 3.64 -14.31 7.27
N GLU A 73 3.13 -15.52 7.07
CA GLU A 73 3.88 -16.71 6.69
C GLU A 73 4.50 -16.61 5.29
N LYS A 74 3.78 -16.04 4.31
CA LYS A 74 4.31 -15.83 2.96
C LYS A 74 5.33 -14.69 2.91
N LEU A 75 5.22 -13.68 3.77
CA LEU A 75 6.20 -12.58 3.86
C LEU A 75 7.57 -13.10 4.33
N ARG A 76 7.59 -14.00 5.33
CA ARG A 76 8.83 -14.70 5.73
C ARG A 76 9.41 -15.62 4.65
N GLY A 77 8.59 -16.06 3.70
CA GLY A 77 9.03 -16.82 2.52
C GLY A 77 9.66 -15.96 1.41
N VAL A 78 9.42 -14.65 1.41
CA VAL A 78 9.95 -13.69 0.43
C VAL A 78 11.19 -12.97 0.95
N ASP A 79 11.24 -12.69 2.26
CA ASP A 79 12.40 -12.12 2.95
C ASP A 79 12.57 -12.77 4.34
N PRO A 80 13.51 -13.72 4.48
CA PRO A 80 13.74 -14.44 5.73
C PRO A 80 14.21 -13.56 6.90
N ASP A 81 14.76 -12.38 6.60
CA ASP A 81 15.35 -11.47 7.60
C ASP A 81 14.39 -10.33 8.00
N PHE A 82 13.15 -10.38 7.50
CA PHE A 82 12.08 -9.46 7.91
C PHE A 82 11.72 -9.66 9.39
N LYS A 83 12.10 -8.69 10.24
CA LYS A 83 11.73 -8.62 11.66
C LYS A 83 10.39 -7.94 11.85
#